data_AF-A0A969KXH5-F1
#
_entry.id   AF-A0A969KXH5-F1
#
_cell.length_a   1.000
_cell.length_b   1.000
_cell.length_c   1.000
_cell.angle_alpha   90.00
_cell.angle_beta   90.00
_cell.angle_gamma   90.00
#
_symmetry.space_group_name_H-M   'P 1'
#
loop_
_entity.id
_entity.type
_entity.pdbx_description
1 polymer ?
#
loop_
_entity_poly.entity_id
_entity_poly.type
_entity_poly.pdbx_seq_one_letter_code
_entity_poly.pdbx_strand_id
1 'polypeptide(L)'
;MPKTIFFKSIVLVTVMVMLAVIAAQCGAAPTPQTIVETVIVTQEVQGETVKVVETVEVIQTVEVEKEVIVEKEVPVEKQIVTIAYNGYFDKTFGPADTPINVIREEVAKKYPEIQVEFNIMPYEAGPWRDNYLAWFQAEDGTTDLIGMGLYWLPEFGKTGWLMPLNDMISPEIMAKLNPAYINAFTYNGDVLALGPWWGGIGGLYYRKDLLEEAGFDPPKLMMSWLRLPTPLPLKIKS
;
A
#
# COMPACT_ATOMS: atom_id res chain seq x y z
N MET A 1 -42.67 -18.58 -47.40
CA MET A 1 -41.46 -18.20 -48.15
C MET A 1 -40.40 -17.72 -47.15
N PRO A 2 -39.26 -18.42 -47.02
CA PRO A 2 -38.11 -17.97 -46.21
C PRO A 2 -36.89 -17.65 -47.08
N LYS A 3 -36.16 -16.56 -46.79
CA LYS A 3 -34.72 -16.27 -47.09
C LYS A 3 -34.34 -15.13 -46.11
N THR A 4 -33.25 -15.13 -45.34
CA THR A 4 -31.80 -15.26 -45.65
C THR A 4 -31.01 -15.52 -44.34
N ILE A 5 -30.31 -16.65 -44.14
CA ILE A 5 -28.85 -16.92 -44.31
C ILE A 5 -27.88 -15.91 -43.63
N PHE A 6 -27.15 -16.29 -42.56
CA PHE A 6 -25.69 -16.53 -42.58
C PHE A 6 -25.15 -17.11 -41.24
N PHE A 7 -24.08 -17.88 -41.37
CA PHE A 7 -23.47 -18.90 -40.51
C PHE A 7 -22.34 -18.31 -39.62
N LYS A 8 -22.15 -18.78 -38.36
CA LYS A 8 -20.85 -19.24 -37.76
C LYS A 8 -20.78 -19.20 -36.22
N SER A 9 -20.27 -20.34 -35.66
CA SER A 9 -19.51 -20.54 -34.40
C SER A 9 -20.27 -20.36 -33.07
N ILE A 10 -20.68 -21.36 -32.27
CA ILE A 10 -20.11 -22.65 -31.81
C ILE A 10 -18.72 -22.50 -31.16
N VAL A 11 -18.62 -23.03 -29.92
CA VAL A 11 -17.48 -23.14 -28.99
C VAL A 11 -17.35 -22.01 -27.96
N LEU A 12 -18.19 -22.03 -26.91
CA LEU A 12 -17.86 -21.39 -25.63
C LEU A 12 -18.66 -21.96 -24.45
N VAL A 13 -18.80 -23.28 -24.31
CA VAL A 13 -19.36 -23.90 -23.08
C VAL A 13 -18.73 -25.27 -22.85
N THR A 14 -17.45 -25.35 -22.50
CA THR A 14 -16.82 -26.53 -21.86
C THR A 14 -15.37 -26.24 -21.42
N VAL A 15 -15.16 -25.35 -20.44
CA VAL A 15 -13.92 -25.32 -19.64
C VAL A 15 -14.29 -24.96 -18.20
N MET A 16 -14.94 -25.89 -17.49
CA MET A 16 -15.21 -25.75 -16.06
C MET A 16 -15.04 -27.05 -15.27
N VAL A 17 -14.20 -27.98 -15.72
CA VAL A 17 -13.73 -29.14 -14.92
C VAL A 17 -12.38 -29.63 -15.48
N MET A 18 -11.26 -28.98 -15.16
CA MET A 18 -9.89 -29.57 -15.22
C MET A 18 -8.85 -28.57 -14.68
N LEU A 19 -9.02 -28.11 -13.44
CA LEU A 19 -8.00 -27.30 -12.74
C LEU A 19 -7.97 -27.68 -11.25
N ALA A 20 -7.91 -28.98 -11.02
CA ALA A 20 -7.51 -29.56 -9.75
C ALA A 20 -6.75 -30.86 -10.09
N VAL A 21 -5.63 -31.09 -9.38
CA VAL A 21 -4.66 -32.20 -9.53
C VAL A 21 -3.49 -31.89 -10.46
N ILE A 22 -2.52 -31.08 -10.00
CA ILE A 22 -1.08 -31.43 -10.03
C ILE A 22 -0.43 -30.80 -8.80
N ALA A 23 -0.46 -31.52 -7.68
CA ALA A 23 0.42 -31.26 -6.55
C ALA A 23 1.06 -32.60 -6.16
N ALA A 24 2.40 -32.57 -6.04
CA ALA A 24 3.25 -33.58 -5.44
C ALA A 24 3.34 -34.96 -6.13
N GLN A 25 4.31 -35.09 -7.05
CA GLN A 25 5.09 -36.33 -7.14
C GLN A 25 6.51 -36.02 -7.59
N CYS A 26 7.46 -35.96 -6.64
CA CYS A 26 8.88 -36.13 -6.96
C CYS A 26 9.08 -37.57 -7.45
N GLY A 27 9.34 -37.75 -8.75
CA GLY A 27 9.82 -38.99 -9.36
C GLY A 27 11.19 -38.75 -9.96
N ALA A 28 12.12 -39.69 -9.78
CA ALA A 28 13.53 -39.61 -10.14
C ALA A 28 13.80 -39.24 -11.62
N ALA A 29 14.94 -38.58 -11.88
CA ALA A 29 15.39 -38.24 -13.23
C ALA A 29 15.48 -39.48 -14.13
N PRO A 30 15.00 -39.43 -15.40
CA PRO A 30 15.07 -40.57 -16.30
C PRO A 30 16.52 -40.78 -16.78
N THR A 31 16.99 -42.01 -16.69
CA THR A 31 18.30 -42.46 -17.19
C THR A 31 18.37 -42.29 -18.71
N PRO A 32 19.50 -41.83 -19.29
CA PRO A 32 19.65 -41.72 -20.75
C PRO A 32 19.40 -43.08 -21.41
N GLN A 33 18.49 -43.13 -22.38
CA GLN A 33 18.22 -44.36 -23.13
C GLN A 33 19.23 -44.50 -24.27
N THR A 34 19.93 -45.64 -24.32
CA THR A 34 20.80 -46.06 -25.42
C THR A 34 19.94 -46.77 -26.47
N ILE A 35 19.78 -46.18 -27.66
CA ILE A 35 19.09 -46.80 -28.79
C ILE A 35 20.17 -47.47 -29.67
N VAL A 36 20.17 -48.80 -29.73
CA VAL A 36 21.06 -49.60 -30.58
C VAL A 36 20.30 -49.95 -31.86
N GLU A 37 20.63 -49.30 -32.98
CA GLU A 37 20.05 -49.64 -34.29
C GLU A 37 20.95 -50.66 -35.01
N THR A 38 20.40 -51.83 -35.35
CA THR A 38 21.14 -52.90 -36.03
C THR A 38 20.87 -52.82 -37.53
N VAL A 39 21.86 -52.40 -38.32
CA VAL A 39 21.76 -52.38 -39.79
C VAL A 39 22.20 -53.73 -40.35
N ILE A 40 21.33 -54.41 -41.11
CA ILE A 40 21.64 -55.65 -41.81
C ILE A 40 21.86 -55.33 -43.29
N VAL A 41 23.12 -55.39 -43.74
CA VAL A 41 23.46 -55.26 -45.17
C VAL A 41 23.50 -56.67 -45.78
N THR A 42 22.67 -56.92 -46.78
CA THR A 42 22.75 -58.13 -47.62
C THR A 42 23.13 -57.73 -49.03
N GLN A 43 24.30 -58.18 -49.48
CA GLN A 43 24.75 -58.10 -50.86
C GLN A 43 24.83 -59.53 -51.42
N GLU A 44 24.22 -59.80 -52.57
CA GLU A 44 24.44 -61.04 -53.33
C GLU A 44 25.22 -60.75 -54.60
N VAL A 45 26.39 -61.41 -54.72
CA VAL A 45 27.14 -61.64 -55.95
C VAL A 45 27.19 -63.16 -56.13
N GLN A 46 26.66 -63.64 -57.26
CA GLN A 46 26.79 -65.02 -57.78
C GLN A 46 27.04 -66.15 -56.76
N GLY A 47 26.01 -66.47 -55.99
CA GLY A 47 25.76 -67.82 -55.48
C GLY A 47 26.88 -68.50 -54.68
N GLU A 48 27.22 -67.99 -53.49
CA GLU A 48 27.57 -68.80 -52.31
C GLU A 48 27.70 -67.90 -51.07
N THR A 49 27.13 -68.34 -49.94
CA THR A 49 26.91 -67.56 -48.72
C THR A 49 28.14 -67.43 -47.82
N VAL A 50 28.51 -66.21 -47.41
CA VAL A 50 29.28 -65.97 -46.15
C VAL A 50 28.72 -64.73 -45.43
N LYS A 51 28.31 -64.92 -44.17
CA LYS A 51 27.81 -63.89 -43.25
C LYS A 51 28.98 -63.19 -42.54
N VAL A 52 29.02 -61.86 -42.53
CA VAL A 52 29.82 -61.08 -41.59
C VAL A 52 28.94 -60.00 -40.98
N VAL A 53 28.88 -59.99 -39.64
CA VAL A 53 28.08 -59.08 -38.81
C VAL A 53 29.06 -58.05 -38.24
N GLU A 54 28.84 -56.76 -38.53
CA GLU A 54 29.60 -55.67 -37.92
C GLU A 54 28.61 -54.69 -37.28
N THR A 55 28.74 -54.50 -35.96
CA THR A 55 27.86 -53.66 -35.15
C THR A 55 28.53 -52.31 -34.93
N VAL A 56 27.94 -51.22 -35.43
CA VAL A 56 28.42 -49.85 -35.22
C VAL A 56 27.46 -49.14 -34.27
N GLU A 57 27.95 -48.72 -33.10
CA GLU A 57 27.17 -47.94 -32.14
C GLU A 57 27.21 -46.45 -32.50
N VAL A 58 26.06 -45.87 -32.88
CA VAL A 58 25.91 -44.43 -33.12
C VAL A 58 25.19 -43.79 -31.93
N ILE A 59 25.91 -42.97 -31.16
CA ILE A 59 25.35 -42.21 -30.04
C ILE A 59 24.79 -40.89 -30.59
N GLN A 60 23.47 -40.76 -30.73
CA GLN A 60 22.83 -39.51 -31.12
C GLN A 60 22.41 -38.73 -29.87
N THR A 61 23.09 -37.63 -29.57
CA THR A 61 22.68 -36.67 -28.53
C THR A 61 21.63 -35.72 -29.09
N VAL A 62 20.38 -35.85 -28.65
CA VAL A 62 19.30 -34.88 -28.93
C VAL A 62 19.34 -33.81 -27.84
N GLU A 63 19.75 -32.59 -28.19
CA GLU A 63 19.62 -31.43 -27.30
C GLU A 63 18.15 -30.99 -27.25
N VAL A 64 17.52 -31.12 -26.08
CA VAL A 64 16.17 -30.60 -25.84
C VAL A 64 16.31 -29.13 -25.45
N GLU A 65 15.94 -28.22 -26.35
CA GLU A 65 15.73 -26.81 -26.01
C GLU A 65 14.63 -26.72 -24.94
N LYS A 66 15.04 -26.34 -23.72
CA LYS A 66 14.10 -25.97 -22.66
C LYS A 66 13.46 -24.64 -23.05
N GLU A 67 12.21 -24.66 -23.48
CA GLU A 67 11.39 -23.45 -23.46
C GLU A 67 11.25 -23.02 -21.99
N VAL A 68 11.97 -21.97 -21.62
CA VAL A 68 11.78 -21.28 -20.35
C VAL A 68 10.48 -20.51 -20.48
N ILE A 69 9.40 -21.07 -19.94
CA ILE A 69 8.15 -20.35 -19.71
C ILE A 69 8.48 -19.27 -18.69
N VAL A 70 8.83 -18.07 -19.17
CA VAL A 70 8.91 -16.88 -18.34
C VAL A 70 7.49 -16.56 -17.92
N GLU A 71 7.15 -16.94 -16.69
CA GLU A 71 5.93 -16.55 -16.03
C GLU A 71 5.95 -15.02 -15.92
N LYS A 72 5.34 -14.36 -16.91
CA LYS A 72 5.21 -12.91 -16.94
C LYS A 72 4.25 -12.56 -15.81
N GLU A 73 4.79 -12.15 -14.66
CA GLU A 73 4.00 -11.57 -13.58
C GLU A 73 3.14 -10.45 -14.17
N VAL A 74 1.83 -10.70 -14.28
CA VAL A 74 0.89 -9.66 -14.66
C VAL A 74 0.95 -8.64 -13.52
N PRO A 75 1.31 -7.37 -13.78
CA PRO A 75 1.35 -6.37 -12.73
C PRO A 75 -0.04 -6.30 -12.12
N VAL A 76 -0.14 -6.65 -10.84
CA VAL A 76 -1.38 -6.51 -10.07
C VAL A 76 -1.71 -5.03 -10.10
N GLU A 77 -2.79 -4.66 -10.80
CA GLU A 77 -3.29 -3.29 -10.82
C GLU A 77 -3.71 -2.94 -9.40
N LYS A 78 -2.94 -2.07 -8.75
CA LYS A 78 -3.14 -1.73 -7.34
C LYS A 78 -4.30 -0.77 -7.18
N GLN A 79 -5.11 -1.00 -6.15
CA GLN A 79 -6.08 -0.02 -5.70
C GLN A 79 -5.34 1.16 -5.05
N ILE A 80 -5.54 2.36 -5.57
CA ILE A 80 -4.97 3.58 -5.00
C ILE A 80 -5.90 4.08 -3.90
N VAL A 81 -5.33 4.36 -2.72
CA VAL A 81 -5.99 5.05 -1.60
C VAL A 81 -5.25 6.35 -1.34
N THR A 82 -5.94 7.47 -1.49
CA THR A 82 -5.35 8.81 -1.34
C THR A 82 -5.68 9.39 0.02
N ILE A 83 -4.64 9.86 0.71
CA ILE A 83 -4.75 10.59 1.98
C ILE A 83 -4.39 12.06 1.74
N ALA A 84 -5.27 12.98 2.10
CA ALA A 84 -4.97 14.40 2.13
C ALA A 84 -4.71 14.89 3.56
N TYR A 85 -3.53 15.45 3.80
CA TYR A 85 -3.17 16.10 5.05
C TYR A 85 -2.09 17.15 4.80
N ASN A 86 -1.83 18.03 5.77
CA ASN A 86 -0.71 18.94 5.64
C ASN A 86 0.64 18.21 5.66
N GLY A 87 1.69 18.93 5.28
CA GLY A 87 3.03 18.36 5.15
C GLY A 87 3.67 17.82 6.44
N TYR A 88 3.01 17.88 7.61
CA TYR A 88 3.53 17.19 8.80
C TYR A 88 3.50 15.67 8.69
N PHE A 89 2.64 15.10 7.85
CA PHE A 89 2.64 13.64 7.58
C PHE A 89 3.91 13.17 6.86
N ASP A 90 4.57 14.08 6.15
CA ASP A 90 5.84 13.83 5.47
C ASP A 90 7.02 14.43 6.24
N LYS A 91 6.85 14.64 7.55
CA LYS A 91 7.90 15.17 8.42
C LYS A 91 8.03 14.36 9.69
N THR A 92 9.26 14.31 10.16
CA THR A 92 9.67 13.75 11.45
C THR A 92 10.51 14.81 12.16
N PHE A 93 10.41 14.87 13.48
CA PHE A 93 11.21 15.78 14.32
C PHE A 93 12.42 15.06 14.94
N GLY A 94 12.77 13.88 14.41
CA GLY A 94 13.86 13.04 14.90
C GLY A 94 14.33 12.05 13.83
N PRO A 95 15.00 10.96 14.23
CA PRO A 95 15.55 9.98 13.28
C PRO A 95 14.53 8.96 12.75
N ALA A 96 13.29 8.99 13.25
CA ALA A 96 12.24 8.06 12.85
C ALA A 96 11.68 8.40 11.46
N ASP A 97 11.19 7.40 10.73
CA ASP A 97 10.55 7.60 9.43
C ASP A 97 9.32 8.51 9.50
N THR A 98 8.96 9.11 8.37
CA THR A 98 7.78 9.98 8.30
C THR A 98 6.50 9.15 8.47
N PRO A 99 5.45 9.72 9.10
CA PRO A 99 4.18 9.03 9.28
C PRO A 99 3.62 8.39 7.99
N ILE A 100 3.70 9.11 6.87
CA ILE A 100 3.19 8.60 5.59
C ILE A 100 3.98 7.40 5.08
N ASN A 101 5.30 7.35 5.30
CA ASN A 101 6.12 6.22 4.88
C ASN A 101 5.82 4.99 5.74
N VAL A 102 5.66 5.16 7.05
CA VAL A 102 5.23 4.07 7.95
C VAL A 102 3.87 3.54 7.53
N ILE A 103 2.90 4.41 7.21
CA ILE A 103 1.57 3.99 6.72
C ILE A 103 1.70 3.19 5.43
N ARG A 104 2.47 3.68 4.45
CA ARG A 104 2.70 2.98 3.18
C ARG A 104 3.28 1.58 3.39
N GLU A 105 4.29 1.47 4.25
CA GLU A 105 4.95 0.20 4.53
C GLU A 105 4.01 -0.81 5.22
N GLU A 106 3.30 -0.38 6.27
CA GLU A 106 2.39 -1.26 7.02
C GLU A 106 1.17 -1.66 6.20
N VAL A 107 0.63 -0.75 5.38
CA VAL A 107 -0.44 -1.07 4.44
C VAL A 107 0.05 -2.05 3.38
N ALA A 108 1.20 -1.81 2.74
CA ALA A 108 1.72 -2.70 1.71
C ALA A 108 2.04 -4.11 2.26
N LYS A 109 2.47 -4.23 3.52
CA LYS A 109 2.69 -5.52 4.19
C LYS A 109 1.39 -6.30 4.40
N LYS A 110 0.30 -5.63 4.74
CA LYS A 110 -0.98 -6.26 5.12
C LYS A 110 -1.97 -6.38 3.96
N TYR A 111 -1.89 -5.47 3.01
CA TYR A 111 -2.78 -5.28 1.86
C TYR A 111 -1.93 -4.97 0.62
N PRO A 112 -1.23 -5.98 0.03
CA PRO A 112 -0.30 -5.78 -1.09
C PRO A 112 -0.95 -5.21 -2.36
N GLU A 113 -2.27 -5.34 -2.48
CA GLU A 113 -3.11 -4.77 -3.53
C GLU A 113 -3.37 -3.27 -3.36
N ILE A 114 -3.09 -2.68 -2.18
CA ILE A 114 -3.33 -1.27 -1.89
C ILE A 114 -2.03 -0.47 -2.03
N GLN A 115 -2.12 0.64 -2.76
CA GLN A 115 -1.08 1.67 -2.82
C GLN A 115 -1.59 2.96 -2.16
N VAL A 116 -0.81 3.50 -1.22
CA VAL A 116 -1.18 4.73 -0.50
C VAL A 116 -0.49 5.94 -1.14
N GLU A 117 -1.31 6.86 -1.64
CA GLU A 117 -0.88 8.14 -2.18
C GLU A 117 -1.13 9.28 -1.18
N PHE A 118 -0.32 10.33 -1.27
CA PHE A 118 -0.37 11.45 -0.33
C PHE A 118 -0.54 12.77 -1.07
N ASN A 119 -1.65 13.45 -0.78
CA ASN A 119 -1.95 14.77 -1.28
C ASN A 119 -1.63 15.81 -0.21
N ILE A 120 -0.61 16.64 -0.48
CA ILE A 120 -0.10 17.59 0.51
C ILE A 120 -0.96 18.85 0.53
N MET A 121 -1.52 19.13 1.71
CA MET A 121 -2.31 20.33 1.96
C MET A 121 -1.44 21.48 2.51
N PRO A 122 -1.89 22.74 2.37
CA PRO A 122 -1.27 23.88 3.05
C PRO A 122 -1.12 23.64 4.56
N TYR A 123 -0.09 24.23 5.17
CA TYR A 123 0.11 24.13 6.62
C TYR A 123 -0.90 24.98 7.39
N GLU A 124 -1.30 26.10 6.80
CA GLU A 124 -2.24 27.05 7.36
C GLU A 124 -3.67 26.53 7.28
N ALA A 125 -4.37 26.53 8.42
CA ALA A 125 -5.72 26.00 8.54
C ALA A 125 -6.73 26.63 7.57
N GLY A 126 -6.60 27.93 7.25
CA GLY A 126 -7.52 28.62 6.34
C GLY A 126 -7.44 28.07 4.91
N PRO A 127 -6.31 28.26 4.20
CA PRO A 127 -6.12 27.73 2.84
C PRO A 127 -6.32 26.21 2.74
N TRP A 128 -5.96 25.46 3.79
CA TRP A 128 -6.23 24.03 3.84
C TRP A 128 -7.72 23.73 3.80
N ARG A 129 -8.51 24.34 4.70
CA ARG A 129 -9.98 24.18 4.70
C ARG A 129 -10.59 24.60 3.37
N ASP A 130 -10.13 25.70 2.77
CA ASP A 130 -10.68 26.20 1.51
C ASP A 130 -10.50 25.21 0.36
N ASN A 131 -9.38 24.47 0.31
CA ASN A 131 -9.21 23.38 -0.66
C ASN A 131 -10.22 22.25 -0.44
N TYR A 132 -10.47 21.83 0.81
CA TYR A 132 -11.49 20.82 1.11
C TYR A 132 -12.88 21.29 0.71
N LEU A 133 -13.23 22.56 0.98
CA LEU A 133 -14.51 23.10 0.54
C LEU A 133 -14.67 23.08 -0.98
N ALA A 134 -13.61 23.41 -1.73
CA ALA A 134 -13.64 23.35 -3.18
C ALA A 134 -13.88 21.91 -3.67
N TRP A 135 -13.19 20.91 -3.11
CA TRP A 135 -13.40 19.50 -3.45
C TRP A 135 -14.80 19.02 -3.12
N PHE A 136 -15.29 19.32 -1.92
CA PHE A 136 -16.63 18.89 -1.51
C PHE A 136 -17.74 19.52 -2.33
N GLN A 137 -17.59 20.80 -2.71
CA GLN A 137 -18.55 21.49 -3.57
C GLN A 137 -18.52 20.96 -5.01
N ALA A 138 -17.37 20.50 -5.46
CA ALA A 138 -17.20 19.89 -6.78
C ALA A 138 -17.56 18.39 -6.81
N GLU A 139 -17.91 17.80 -5.67
CA GLU A 139 -18.08 16.34 -5.50
C GLU A 139 -16.85 15.56 -6.01
N ASP A 140 -15.67 16.12 -5.74
CA ASP A 140 -14.38 15.56 -6.17
C ASP A 140 -14.03 14.31 -5.35
N GLY A 141 -14.06 13.14 -5.99
CA GLY A 141 -13.73 11.84 -5.40
C GLY A 141 -12.25 11.44 -5.50
N THR A 142 -11.33 12.34 -5.82
CA THR A 142 -9.90 12.01 -5.96
C THR A 142 -9.18 11.73 -4.64
N THR A 143 -9.79 12.08 -3.51
CA THR A 143 -9.25 11.84 -2.16
C THR A 143 -10.20 10.99 -1.33
N ASP A 144 -9.68 9.90 -0.77
CA ASP A 144 -10.48 8.96 0.04
C ASP A 144 -10.50 9.33 1.52
N LEU A 145 -9.35 9.75 2.04
CA LEU A 145 -9.16 10.07 3.46
C LEU A 145 -8.65 11.48 3.61
N ILE A 146 -9.23 12.23 4.53
CA ILE A 146 -8.74 13.56 4.91
C ILE A 146 -8.40 13.57 6.39
N GLY A 147 -7.31 14.24 6.76
CA GLY A 147 -7.16 14.65 8.15
C GLY A 147 -7.68 16.08 8.33
N MET A 148 -8.41 16.29 9.41
CA MET A 148 -9.08 17.56 9.69
C MET A 148 -8.86 18.00 11.13
N GLY A 149 -8.97 19.31 11.35
CA GLY A 149 -9.09 19.84 12.70
C GLY A 149 -10.46 19.51 13.30
N LEU A 150 -10.50 19.18 14.59
CA LEU A 150 -11.74 18.92 15.34
C LEU A 150 -12.77 20.06 15.20
N TYR A 151 -12.31 21.30 15.05
CA TYR A 151 -13.16 22.49 14.93
C TYR A 151 -13.88 22.61 13.59
N TRP A 152 -13.52 21.82 12.56
CA TRP A 152 -14.26 21.74 11.29
C TRP A 152 -15.40 20.71 11.32
N LEU A 153 -15.39 19.79 12.29
CA LEU A 153 -16.35 18.69 12.38
C LEU A 153 -17.82 19.15 12.36
N PRO A 154 -18.25 20.19 13.12
CA PRO A 154 -19.65 20.58 13.09
C PRO A 154 -20.10 21.12 11.73
N GLU A 155 -19.20 21.79 11.01
CA GLU A 155 -19.48 22.29 9.66
C GLU A 155 -19.64 21.12 8.69
N PHE A 156 -18.65 20.22 8.64
CA PHE A 156 -18.63 19.11 7.70
C PHE A 156 -19.70 18.06 8.00
N GLY A 157 -20.01 17.85 9.29
CA GLY A 157 -21.10 16.97 9.72
C GLY A 157 -22.48 17.54 9.39
N LYS A 158 -22.66 18.88 9.47
CA LYS A 158 -23.93 19.52 9.11
C LYS A 158 -24.22 19.43 7.60
N THR A 159 -23.19 19.52 6.76
CA THR A 159 -23.34 19.43 5.31
C THR A 159 -23.45 17.99 4.80
N GLY A 160 -22.99 17.01 5.58
CA GLY A 160 -22.99 15.61 5.19
C GLY A 160 -21.85 15.23 4.24
N TRP A 161 -20.75 16.00 4.23
CA TRP A 161 -19.59 15.71 3.38
C TRP A 161 -18.73 14.54 3.89
N LEU A 162 -18.90 14.12 5.15
CA LEU A 162 -18.14 13.02 5.74
C LEU A 162 -19.00 11.77 5.85
N MET A 163 -18.40 10.64 5.51
CA MET A 163 -19.02 9.32 5.68
C MET A 163 -19.05 8.92 7.16
N PRO A 164 -20.20 8.51 7.72
CA PRO A 164 -20.27 7.91 9.04
C PRO A 164 -19.44 6.63 9.15
N LEU A 165 -18.67 6.49 10.22
CA LEU A 165 -17.73 5.39 10.44
C LEU A 165 -18.28 4.30 11.38
N ASN A 166 -19.47 4.50 11.94
CA ASN A 166 -20.07 3.64 12.98
C ASN A 166 -20.09 2.16 12.58
N ASP A 167 -20.39 1.87 11.31
CA ASP A 167 -20.47 0.50 10.78
C ASP A 167 -19.19 0.06 10.04
N MET A 168 -18.23 0.97 9.84
CA MET A 168 -16.97 0.69 9.14
C MET A 168 -15.87 0.22 10.08
N ILE A 169 -15.93 0.63 11.35
CA ILE A 169 -14.86 0.37 12.31
C ILE A 169 -15.30 -0.72 13.27
N SER A 170 -14.47 -1.76 13.40
CA SER A 170 -14.79 -2.89 14.26
C SER A 170 -14.92 -2.45 15.73
N PRO A 171 -15.83 -3.07 16.51
CA PRO A 171 -15.95 -2.80 17.95
C PRO A 171 -14.63 -2.98 18.70
N GLU A 172 -13.76 -3.88 18.24
CA GLU A 172 -12.43 -4.10 18.82
C GLU A 172 -11.51 -2.88 18.64
N ILE A 173 -11.55 -2.23 17.49
CA ILE A 173 -10.78 -1.00 17.25
C ILE A 173 -11.38 0.15 18.06
N MET A 174 -12.71 0.29 18.04
CA MET A 174 -13.41 1.34 18.81
C MET A 174 -13.11 1.25 20.31
N ALA A 175 -13.04 0.03 20.87
CA ALA A 175 -12.71 -0.18 22.28
C ALA A 175 -11.27 0.21 22.67
N LYS A 176 -10.35 0.30 21.69
CA LYS A 176 -8.96 0.75 21.91
C LYS A 176 -8.82 2.28 21.91
N LEU A 177 -9.84 3.00 21.44
CA LEU A 177 -9.83 4.46 21.37
C LEU A 177 -10.37 5.08 22.66
N ASN A 178 -9.86 6.25 23.01
CA ASN A 178 -10.36 6.99 24.16
C ASN A 178 -11.81 7.47 23.90
N PRO A 179 -12.79 7.12 24.77
CA PRO A 179 -14.18 7.53 24.59
C PRO A 179 -14.38 9.04 24.50
N ALA A 180 -13.56 9.84 25.19
CA ALA A 180 -13.64 11.29 25.11
C ALA A 180 -13.33 11.80 23.70
N TYR A 181 -12.41 11.14 22.99
CA TYR A 181 -12.07 11.51 21.62
C TYR A 181 -13.12 11.01 20.63
N ILE A 182 -13.61 9.78 20.78
CA ILE A 182 -14.73 9.30 19.95
C ILE A 182 -15.91 10.28 20.04
N ASN A 183 -16.29 10.68 21.25
CA ASN A 183 -17.38 11.64 21.47
C ASN A 183 -17.08 13.00 20.83
N ALA A 184 -15.84 13.49 20.93
CA ALA A 184 -15.44 14.74 20.30
C ALA A 184 -15.58 14.70 18.77
N PHE A 185 -15.29 13.56 18.14
CA PHE A 185 -15.43 13.35 16.69
C PHE A 185 -16.80 12.80 16.27
N THR A 186 -17.80 12.86 17.15
CA THR A 186 -19.18 12.46 16.87
C THR A 186 -20.05 13.69 16.61
N TYR A 187 -20.82 13.66 15.52
CA TYR A 187 -21.80 14.69 15.20
C TYR A 187 -23.18 14.03 15.01
N ASN A 188 -24.18 14.46 15.80
CA ASN A 188 -25.54 13.91 15.76
C ASN A 188 -25.67 12.37 15.87
N GLY A 189 -24.72 11.73 16.56
CA GLY A 189 -24.69 10.26 16.75
C GLY A 189 -23.77 9.52 15.75
N ASP A 190 -23.32 10.21 14.72
CA ASP A 190 -22.42 9.65 13.72
C ASP A 190 -20.97 9.97 14.06
N VAL A 191 -20.13 8.94 14.16
CA VAL A 191 -18.67 9.07 14.31
C VAL A 191 -18.11 9.42 12.94
N LEU A 192 -17.62 10.64 12.74
CA LEU A 192 -17.19 11.13 11.43
C LEU A 192 -15.67 11.14 11.23
N ALA A 193 -14.90 10.90 12.31
CA ALA A 193 -13.45 10.81 12.23
C ALA A 193 -12.90 9.95 13.37
N LEU A 194 -11.74 9.34 13.12
CA LEU A 194 -10.95 8.67 14.14
C LEU A 194 -9.83 9.60 14.58
N GLY A 195 -9.80 9.94 15.85
CA GLY A 195 -8.79 10.87 16.35
C GLY A 195 -8.59 10.82 17.87
N PRO A 196 -7.67 11.67 18.36
CA PRO A 196 -6.76 12.49 17.58
C PRO A 196 -5.52 11.68 17.16
N TRP A 197 -5.12 11.83 15.89
CA TRP A 197 -3.78 11.45 15.46
C TRP A 197 -2.72 12.41 16.03
N TRP A 198 -3.05 13.70 16.13
CA TRP A 198 -2.19 14.71 16.70
C TRP A 198 -2.95 15.56 17.71
N GLY A 199 -2.36 15.72 18.90
CA GLY A 199 -2.86 16.58 19.96
C GLY A 199 -1.74 17.50 20.44
N GLY A 200 -2.10 18.73 20.78
CA GLY A 200 -1.19 19.71 21.38
C GLY A 200 -1.72 20.17 22.73
N ILE A 201 -0.85 20.23 23.72
CA ILE A 201 -1.09 20.97 24.96
C ILE A 201 -0.34 22.29 24.89
N GLY A 202 -1.02 23.39 25.19
CA GLY A 202 -0.39 24.70 25.28
C GLY A 202 0.50 24.76 26.53
N GLY A 203 1.73 25.23 26.36
CA GLY A 203 2.66 25.46 27.46
C GLY A 203 3.39 26.79 27.29
N LEU A 204 3.73 27.43 28.40
CA LEU A 204 4.63 28.58 28.37
C LEU A 204 6.08 28.10 28.42
N TYR A 205 6.80 28.32 27.33
CA TYR A 205 8.23 28.04 27.24
C TYR A 205 9.02 29.32 27.51
N TYR A 206 10.04 29.23 28.34
CA TYR A 206 10.88 30.36 28.70
C TYR A 206 12.33 29.92 28.91
N ARG A 207 13.25 30.88 28.78
CA ARG A 207 14.68 30.68 29.01
C ARG A 207 15.00 30.87 30.49
N LYS A 208 15.19 29.75 31.19
CA LYS A 208 15.52 29.73 32.63
C LYS A 208 16.77 30.54 32.94
N ASP A 209 17.82 30.34 32.15
CA ASP A 209 19.09 31.03 32.28
C ASP A 209 18.98 32.56 32.13
N LEU A 210 18.12 33.05 31.23
CA LEU A 210 17.91 34.49 31.08
C LEU A 210 17.14 35.10 32.26
N LEU A 211 16.19 34.35 32.86
CA LEU A 211 15.51 34.81 34.07
C LEU A 211 16.46 34.83 35.27
N GLU A 212 17.27 33.78 35.42
CA GLU A 212 18.28 33.67 36.48
C GLU A 212 19.32 34.80 36.37
N GLU A 213 19.82 35.09 35.17
CA GLU A 213 20.75 36.20 34.92
C GLU A 213 20.14 37.56 35.30
N ALA A 214 18.85 37.74 35.01
CA ALA A 214 18.10 38.93 35.37
C ALA A 214 17.70 38.98 36.86
N GLY A 215 17.97 37.93 37.64
CA GLY A 215 17.67 37.85 39.07
C GLY A 215 16.21 37.53 39.40
N PHE A 216 15.49 36.84 38.51
CA PHE A 216 14.09 36.46 38.70
C PHE A 216 13.90 34.94 38.78
N ASP A 217 13.07 34.50 39.73
CA ASP A 217 12.50 33.15 39.72
C ASP A 217 11.38 33.05 38.67
N PRO A 218 11.18 31.87 38.05
CA PRO A 218 10.11 31.68 37.08
C PRO A 218 8.72 31.86 37.71
N PRO A 219 7.89 32.80 37.21
CA PRO A 219 6.57 33.02 37.79
C PRO A 219 5.65 31.80 37.65
N LYS A 220 4.95 31.46 38.74
CA LYS A 220 4.03 30.31 38.79
C LYS A 220 2.67 30.56 38.14
N LEU A 221 2.27 31.82 38.04
CA LEU A 221 0.98 32.24 37.49
C LEU A 221 1.21 33.00 36.19
N MET A 222 0.40 32.70 35.15
CA MET A 222 0.49 33.36 33.85
C MET A 222 0.49 34.90 33.97
N MET A 223 -0.40 35.45 34.81
CA MET A 223 -0.50 36.91 35.00
C MET A 223 0.75 37.52 35.65
N SER A 224 1.54 36.75 36.39
CA SER A 224 2.78 37.24 36.98
C SER A 224 3.90 37.43 35.95
N TRP A 225 3.83 36.76 34.79
CA TRP A 225 4.78 36.95 33.70
C TRP A 225 4.70 38.35 33.09
N LEU A 226 3.51 38.94 33.04
CA LEU A 226 3.29 40.31 32.54
C LEU A 226 3.89 41.39 33.46
N ARG A 227 4.31 41.04 34.68
CA ARG A 227 4.92 41.95 35.65
C ARG A 227 6.44 41.96 35.57
N LEU A 228 7.04 41.08 34.77
CA LEU A 228 8.47 41.10 34.54
C LEU A 228 8.85 42.37 33.76
N PRO A 229 9.98 43.02 34.09
CA PRO A 229 10.46 44.15 33.32
C PRO A 229 10.71 43.71 31.87
N THR A 230 10.29 44.55 30.92
CA THR A 230 10.49 44.33 29.48
C THR A 230 11.21 45.55 28.89
N PRO A 231 12.48 45.41 28.42
CA PRO A 231 13.27 44.17 28.39
C PRO A 231 13.71 43.72 29.78
N LEU A 232 14.06 42.43 29.91
CA LEU A 232 14.72 41.92 31.10
C LEU A 232 16.06 42.65 31.28
N PRO A 233 16.46 43.00 32.52
CA PRO A 233 17.70 43.72 32.82
C PRO A 233 18.91 42.79 32.72
N LEU A 234 19.16 42.23 31.54
CA LEU A 234 20.29 41.37 31.25
C LEU A 234 21.59 42.17 31.19
N LYS A 235 22.70 41.57 31.63
CA LYS A 235 24.00 42.22 31.52
C LYS A 235 24.50 42.01 30.10
N ILE A 236 24.71 43.09 29.36
CA ILE A 236 25.34 43.00 28.04
C ILE A 236 26.77 42.50 28.26
N LYS A 237 27.07 41.27 27.83
CA LYS A 237 28.45 40.77 27.76
C LYS A 237 29.19 41.60 26.70
N SER A 238 30.04 42.52 27.16
CA SER A 238 31.02 43.25 26.34
C SER A 238 32.15 42.33 25.90
#